data_AF-A0A7W9Z0P7-F1
#
_entry.id   AF-A0A7W9Z0P7-F1
#
_cell.length_a   1.000
_cell.length_b   1.000
_cell.length_c   1.000
_cell.angle_alpha   90.00
_cell.angle_beta   90.00
_cell.angle_gamma   90.00
#
_symmetry.space_group_name_H-M   'P 1'
#
loop_
_entity.id
_entity.type
_entity.pdbx_description
1 polymer ?
#
loop_
_entity_poly.entity_id
_entity_poly.type
_entity_poly.pdbx_seq_one_letter_code
_entity_poly.pdbx_strand_id
1 'polypeptide(L)'
;KAFLDRPIEGEWPYLWIDATYLKVRRGGRIVSVAVIIAVGVNTDGRREVVGMEIGTSEAEAIWTEFLRKLTRRGLRGVKLVVSDAHEGIKAAVSKVVSATWQRCRVHFMRNALAHAGKSGRCVVSAFIATAFAQDTPQAASTQWCQRRSKIRPGGGVKPGHPSAHA
;
A
#
# COMPACT_ATOMS: atom_id res chain seq x y z
N LYS A 1 17.34 17.70 -14.22
CA LYS A 1 16.15 17.03 -14.80
C LYS A 1 16.41 15.57 -15.23
N ALA A 2 17.54 14.94 -14.91
CA ALA A 2 17.87 13.61 -15.45
C ALA A 2 17.07 12.42 -14.85
N PHE A 3 16.60 12.51 -13.60
CA PHE A 3 16.02 11.34 -12.90
C PHE A 3 14.56 11.03 -13.25
N LEU A 4 13.68 12.04 -13.29
CA LEU A 4 12.22 11.81 -13.45
C LEU A 4 11.83 11.36 -14.85
N ASP A 5 12.69 11.65 -15.83
CA ASP A 5 12.46 11.35 -17.24
C ASP A 5 13.35 10.19 -17.75
N ARG A 6 14.22 9.62 -16.89
CA ARG A 6 15.10 8.51 -17.31
C ARG A 6 14.28 7.30 -17.79
N PRO A 7 14.71 6.60 -18.86
CA PRO A 7 14.14 5.31 -19.21
C PRO A 7 14.19 4.34 -18.03
N ILE A 8 13.17 3.48 -17.93
CA ILE A 8 13.11 2.37 -17.00
C ILE A 8 13.38 1.12 -17.82
N GLU A 9 14.56 0.54 -17.62
CA GLU A 9 15.01 -0.64 -18.37
C GLU A 9 14.77 -1.92 -17.58
N GLY A 10 14.55 -3.02 -18.29
CA GLY A 10 14.31 -4.34 -17.70
C GLY A 10 12.92 -4.53 -17.08
N GLU A 11 12.77 -5.65 -16.38
CA GLU A 11 11.51 -6.09 -15.77
C GLU A 11 11.49 -5.78 -14.26
N TRP A 12 10.36 -5.25 -13.78
CA TRP A 12 10.18 -4.75 -12.41
C TRP A 12 9.02 -5.47 -11.72
N PRO A 13 9.22 -6.72 -11.25
CA PRO A 13 8.14 -7.55 -10.73
C PRO A 13 7.40 -6.99 -9.51
N TYR A 14 8.05 -6.13 -8.72
CA TYR A 14 7.45 -5.55 -7.51
C TYR A 14 7.49 -4.03 -7.54
N LEU A 15 6.37 -3.41 -7.20
CA LEU A 15 6.23 -1.96 -7.15
C LEU A 15 5.56 -1.53 -5.84
N TRP A 16 6.22 -0.67 -5.08
CA TRP A 16 5.61 0.04 -3.96
C TRP A 16 5.22 1.44 -4.41
N ILE A 17 3.98 1.84 -4.15
CA ILE A 17 3.51 3.21 -4.40
C ILE A 17 2.89 3.79 -3.13
N ASP A 18 3.22 5.03 -2.85
CA ASP A 18 2.76 5.75 -1.67
C ASP A 18 2.67 7.25 -1.94
N ALA A 19 1.91 7.96 -1.12
CA ALA A 19 1.82 9.41 -1.14
C ALA A 19 2.08 9.98 0.26
N THR A 20 2.82 11.08 0.32
CA THR A 20 3.01 11.85 1.56
C THR A 20 2.64 13.30 1.34
N TYR A 21 1.94 13.89 2.31
CA TYR A 21 1.56 15.29 2.24
C TYR A 21 2.66 16.19 2.79
N LEU A 22 3.14 17.10 1.95
CA LEU A 22 4.10 18.12 2.35
C LEU A 22 3.45 19.51 2.34
N LYS A 23 3.85 20.34 3.30
CA LYS A 23 3.51 21.76 3.30
C LYS A 23 4.53 22.52 2.45
N VAL A 24 4.06 23.19 1.41
CA VAL A 24 4.91 23.95 0.48
C VAL A 24 4.39 25.37 0.32
N ARG A 25 5.29 26.31 0.02
CA ARG A 25 4.91 27.69 -0.28
C ARG A 25 4.59 27.83 -1.76
N ARG A 26 3.36 28.24 -2.10
CA ARG A 26 2.92 28.57 -3.47
C ARG A 26 2.11 29.86 -3.45
N GLY A 27 2.43 30.80 -4.34
CA GLY A 27 1.69 32.06 -4.47
C GLY A 27 1.59 32.84 -3.15
N GLY A 28 2.67 32.86 -2.35
CA GLY A 28 2.70 33.55 -1.05
C GLY A 28 2.02 32.82 0.11
N ARG A 29 1.31 31.70 -0.12
CA ARG A 29 0.60 30.93 0.91
C ARG A 29 1.21 29.53 1.12
N ILE A 30 0.99 28.96 2.30
CA ILE A 30 1.36 27.56 2.59
C ILE A 30 0.19 26.67 2.19
N VAL A 31 0.44 25.70 1.30
CA VAL A 31 -0.55 24.72 0.83
C VAL A 31 -0.06 23.29 1.08
N SER A 32 -1.00 22.36 1.26
CA SER A 32 -0.70 20.92 1.31
C SER A 32 -0.64 20.36 -0.10
N VAL A 33 0.42 19.65 -0.45
CA VAL A 33 0.54 18.92 -1.73
C VAL A 33 0.84 17.46 -1.47
N ALA A 34 0.31 16.57 -2.30
CA ALA A 34 0.63 15.16 -2.25
C ALA A 34 1.91 14.92 -3.05
N VAL A 35 2.91 14.32 -2.43
CA VAL A 35 4.11 13.83 -3.11
C VAL A 35 3.96 12.32 -3.29
N ILE A 36 3.75 11.92 -4.53
CA ILE A 36 3.58 10.53 -4.95
C ILE A 36 4.96 9.96 -5.27
N ILE A 37 5.25 8.77 -4.78
CA ILE A 37 6.53 8.08 -4.99
C ILE A 37 6.27 6.64 -5.41
N ALA A 38 7.03 6.17 -6.40
CA ALA A 38 7.10 4.77 -6.80
C ALA A 38 8.49 4.21 -6.58
N VAL A 39 8.57 3.08 -5.88
CA VAL A 39 9.80 2.33 -5.65
C VAL A 39 9.63 0.94 -6.26
N GLY A 40 10.45 0.62 -7.24
CA GLY A 40 10.46 -0.68 -7.89
C GLY A 40 11.55 -1.60 -7.33
N VAL A 41 11.36 -2.91 -7.48
CA VAL A 41 12.44 -3.90 -7.39
C VAL A 41 12.52 -4.65 -8.71
N ASN A 42 13.70 -4.65 -9.33
CA ASN A 42 13.94 -5.31 -10.61
C ASN A 42 14.23 -6.82 -10.42
N THR A 43 14.41 -7.55 -11.51
CA THR A 43 14.74 -8.99 -11.50
C THR A 43 16.09 -9.33 -10.86
N ASP A 44 17.00 -8.37 -10.76
CA ASP A 44 18.29 -8.53 -10.08
C ASP A 44 18.19 -8.30 -8.56
N GLY A 45 16.99 -8.02 -8.06
CA GLY A 45 16.75 -7.68 -6.65
C GLY A 45 17.15 -6.24 -6.28
N ARG A 46 17.50 -5.39 -7.26
CA ARG A 46 17.83 -3.98 -7.01
C ARG A 46 16.59 -3.17 -6.77
N ARG A 47 16.56 -2.45 -5.64
CA ARG A 47 15.49 -1.54 -5.25
C ARG A 47 15.83 -0.11 -5.61
N GLU A 48 14.95 0.57 -6.35
CA GLU A 48 15.18 1.94 -6.79
C GLU A 48 13.88 2.75 -6.76
N VAL A 49 14.01 4.07 -6.54
CA VAL A 49 12.92 4.98 -6.88
C VAL A 49 12.83 5.02 -8.41
N VAL A 50 11.67 4.64 -8.94
CA VAL A 50 11.41 4.60 -10.39
C VAL A 50 10.63 5.83 -10.85
N GLY A 51 9.96 6.53 -9.94
CA GLY A 51 9.35 7.82 -10.24
C GLY A 51 8.84 8.55 -9.01
N MET A 52 8.60 9.85 -9.19
CA MET A 52 8.03 10.74 -8.20
C MET A 52 7.24 11.84 -8.92
N GLU A 53 6.11 12.26 -8.34
CA GLU A 53 5.31 13.37 -8.87
C GLU A 53 4.66 14.16 -7.73
N ILE A 54 4.45 15.46 -7.95
CA ILE A 54 3.67 16.30 -7.03
C ILE A 54 2.24 16.37 -7.56
N GLY A 55 1.33 15.70 -6.86
CA GLY A 55 -0.11 15.73 -7.11
C GLY A 55 -0.82 16.82 -6.31
N THR A 56 -1.96 17.28 -6.82
CA THR A 56 -2.88 18.17 -6.10
C THR A 56 -3.79 17.41 -5.12
N SER A 57 -3.94 16.09 -5.30
CA SER A 57 -4.69 15.18 -4.43
C SER A 57 -4.25 13.73 -4.68
N GLU A 58 -4.90 12.78 -4.02
CA GLU A 58 -4.76 11.33 -4.26
C GLU A 58 -5.89 10.76 -5.13
N ALA A 59 -6.52 11.60 -5.95
CA ALA A 59 -7.58 11.16 -6.86
C ALA A 59 -7.08 10.11 -7.86
N GLU A 60 -7.97 9.19 -8.27
CA GLU A 60 -7.66 8.11 -9.21
C GLU A 60 -7.01 8.63 -10.52
N ALA A 61 -7.48 9.76 -11.04
CA ALA A 61 -6.94 10.34 -12.27
C ALA A 61 -5.44 10.69 -12.15
N ILE A 62 -5.00 11.16 -10.97
CA ILE A 62 -3.61 11.51 -10.69
C ILE A 62 -2.76 10.24 -10.63
N TRP A 63 -3.22 9.20 -9.93
CA TRP A 63 -2.55 7.90 -9.88
C TRP A 63 -2.47 7.23 -11.25
N THR A 64 -3.55 7.30 -12.03
CA THR A 64 -3.61 6.74 -13.38
C THR A 64 -2.58 7.40 -14.29
N GLU A 65 -2.52 8.74 -14.28
CA GLU A 65 -1.55 9.46 -15.10
C GLU A 65 -0.11 9.21 -14.64
N PHE A 66 0.13 9.17 -13.33
CA PHE A 66 1.44 8.82 -12.78
C PHE A 66 1.91 7.42 -13.23
N LEU A 67 1.07 6.40 -13.09
CA LEU A 67 1.40 5.04 -13.55
C LEU A 67 1.60 4.98 -15.07
N ARG A 68 0.78 5.69 -15.86
CA ARG A 68 0.94 5.77 -17.31
C ARG A 68 2.28 6.41 -17.69
N LYS A 69 2.76 7.43 -16.97
CA LYS A 69 4.09 8.00 -17.18
C LYS A 69 5.20 6.98 -16.96
N LEU A 70 5.11 6.17 -15.90
CA LEU A 70 6.08 5.10 -15.65
C LEU A 70 6.05 4.04 -16.75
N THR A 71 4.85 3.62 -17.19
CA THR A 71 4.71 2.69 -18.31
C THR A 71 5.26 3.28 -19.61
N ARG A 72 5.03 4.55 -19.92
CA ARG A 72 5.62 5.20 -21.10
C ARG A 72 7.15 5.27 -21.02
N ARG A 73 7.72 5.42 -19.83
CA ARG A 73 9.18 5.40 -19.59
C ARG A 73 9.80 4.01 -19.68
N GLY A 74 9.02 2.94 -19.72
CA GLY A 74 9.51 1.57 -19.86
C GLY A 74 9.25 0.64 -18.68
N LEU A 75 8.46 1.05 -17.68
CA LEU A 75 8.07 0.13 -16.59
C LEU A 75 7.30 -1.07 -17.15
N ARG A 76 7.88 -2.28 -17.06
CA ARG A 76 7.31 -3.54 -17.53
C ARG A 76 7.43 -4.62 -16.45
N GLY A 77 6.65 -5.69 -16.59
CA GLY A 77 6.79 -6.88 -15.75
C GLY A 77 6.19 -6.83 -14.36
N VAL A 78 5.45 -5.78 -14.01
CA VAL A 78 4.91 -5.63 -12.65
C VAL A 78 3.92 -6.76 -12.35
N LYS A 79 4.24 -7.59 -11.36
CA LYS A 79 3.40 -8.71 -10.90
C LYS A 79 2.64 -8.35 -9.64
N LEU A 80 3.26 -7.56 -8.76
CA LEU A 80 2.69 -7.15 -7.48
C LEU A 80 2.87 -5.66 -7.25
N VAL A 81 1.76 -4.97 -6.97
CA VAL A 81 1.76 -3.59 -6.48
C VAL A 81 1.38 -3.57 -5.01
N VAL A 82 2.19 -2.91 -4.20
CA VAL A 82 1.98 -2.73 -2.76
C VAL A 82 1.74 -1.27 -2.45
N SER A 83 0.60 -0.94 -1.85
CA SER A 83 0.23 0.44 -1.47
C SER A 83 -0.64 0.47 -0.23
N ASP A 84 -1.02 1.64 0.28
CA ASP A 84 -2.16 1.73 1.19
C ASP A 84 -3.48 1.34 0.46
N ALA A 85 -4.54 1.06 1.23
CA ALA A 85 -5.88 0.71 0.76
C ALA A 85 -6.68 1.91 0.22
N HIS A 86 -6.01 2.89 -0.38
CA HIS A 86 -6.67 4.03 -1.02
C HIS A 86 -7.34 3.57 -2.32
N GLU A 87 -8.65 3.77 -2.46
CA GLU A 87 -9.42 3.26 -3.60
C GLU A 87 -8.94 3.82 -4.95
N GLY A 88 -8.50 5.08 -4.98
CA GLY A 88 -7.91 5.68 -6.18
C GLY A 88 -6.64 4.97 -6.66
N ILE A 89 -5.86 4.39 -5.75
CA ILE A 89 -4.68 3.59 -6.13
C ILE A 89 -5.11 2.26 -6.72
N LYS A 90 -6.01 1.53 -6.04
CA LYS A 90 -6.51 0.22 -6.49
C LYS A 90 -7.12 0.30 -7.89
N ALA A 91 -7.95 1.31 -8.13
CA ALA A 91 -8.56 1.54 -9.44
C ALA A 91 -7.51 1.86 -10.53
N ALA A 92 -6.54 2.74 -10.24
CA ALA A 92 -5.47 3.07 -11.18
C ALA A 92 -4.57 1.87 -11.51
N VAL A 93 -4.21 1.06 -10.50
CA VAL A 93 -3.41 -0.17 -10.69
C VAL A 93 -4.13 -1.15 -11.60
N SER A 94 -5.42 -1.41 -11.34
CA SER A 94 -6.24 -2.29 -12.17
C SER A 94 -6.33 -1.81 -13.62
N LYS A 95 -6.36 -0.49 -13.85
CA LYS A 95 -6.48 0.12 -15.18
C LYS A 95 -5.19 0.16 -15.99
N VAL A 96 -4.03 0.34 -15.36
CA VAL A 96 -2.78 0.67 -16.07
C VAL A 96 -1.77 -0.47 -16.09
N VAL A 97 -1.65 -1.22 -15.00
CA VAL A 97 -0.59 -2.22 -14.82
C VAL A 97 -1.12 -3.65 -14.75
N SER A 98 -2.43 -3.81 -14.45
CA SER A 98 -3.13 -5.11 -14.36
C SER A 98 -2.40 -6.15 -13.50
N ALA A 99 -1.68 -5.68 -12.48
CA ALA A 99 -0.92 -6.49 -11.53
C ALA A 99 -1.79 -6.90 -10.34
N THR A 100 -1.37 -7.95 -9.61
CA THR A 100 -1.96 -8.24 -8.30
C THR A 100 -1.71 -7.07 -7.37
N TRP A 101 -2.73 -6.66 -6.63
CA TRP A 101 -2.61 -5.63 -5.61
C TRP A 101 -2.58 -6.26 -4.21
N GLN A 102 -1.69 -5.77 -3.36
CA GLN A 102 -1.62 -6.14 -1.95
C GLN A 102 -1.55 -4.89 -1.08
N ARG A 103 -2.37 -4.84 -0.02
CA ARG A 103 -2.24 -3.80 0.99
C ARG A 103 -0.88 -3.86 1.70
N CYS A 104 -0.25 -2.70 1.87
CA CYS A 104 0.99 -2.57 2.60
C CYS A 104 0.79 -2.94 4.08
N ARG A 105 1.57 -3.92 4.55
CA ARG A 105 1.51 -4.39 5.96
C ARG A 105 1.84 -3.28 6.96
N VAL A 106 2.71 -2.33 6.60
CA VAL A 106 3.06 -1.17 7.43
C VAL A 106 1.87 -0.23 7.58
N HIS A 107 1.20 0.13 6.48
CA HIS A 107 0.00 0.96 6.51
C HIS A 107 -1.16 0.25 7.24
N PHE A 108 -1.34 -1.05 6.99
CA PHE A 108 -2.32 -1.85 7.71
C PHE A 108 -2.09 -1.81 9.23
N MET A 109 -0.86 -2.05 9.68
CA MET A 109 -0.50 -1.99 11.11
C MET A 109 -0.78 -0.59 11.68
N ARG A 110 -0.34 0.48 11.00
CA ARG A 110 -0.58 1.86 11.44
C ARG A 110 -2.06 2.15 11.60
N ASN A 111 -2.88 1.76 10.61
CA ASN A 111 -4.32 1.98 10.62
C ASN A 111 -4.98 1.19 11.76
N ALA A 112 -4.59 -0.07 11.97
CA ALA A 112 -5.09 -0.86 13.09
C ALA A 112 -4.75 -0.25 14.46
N LEU A 113 -3.50 0.21 14.64
CA LEU A 113 -3.03 0.80 15.90
C LEU A 113 -3.65 2.19 16.18
N ALA A 114 -4.10 2.91 15.16
CA ALA A 114 -4.81 4.18 15.31
C ALA A 114 -6.15 3.99 16.05
N HIS A 115 -6.77 2.81 15.93
CA HIS A 115 -8.01 2.47 16.63
C HIS A 115 -7.77 1.80 18.00
N ALA A 116 -6.51 1.50 18.35
CA ALA A 116 -6.16 0.93 19.64
C ALA A 116 -5.81 2.05 20.63
N GLY A 117 -6.42 1.99 21.82
CA GLY A 117 -6.03 2.81 22.96
C GLY A 117 -4.55 2.57 23.34
N LYS A 118 -3.92 3.53 24.01
CA LYS A 118 -2.46 3.51 24.31
C LYS A 118 -1.99 2.19 24.95
N SER A 119 -2.76 1.64 25.87
CA SER A 119 -2.49 0.36 26.55
C SER A 119 -2.70 -0.87 25.66
N GLY A 120 -3.57 -0.80 24.65
CA GLY A 120 -3.88 -1.92 23.77
C GLY A 120 -2.94 -2.08 22.57
N ARG A 121 -2.17 -1.05 22.21
CA ARG A 121 -1.31 -1.06 21.01
C ARG A 121 -0.29 -2.20 20.98
N CYS A 122 0.33 -2.50 22.12
CA CYS A 122 1.30 -3.60 22.23
C CYS A 122 0.64 -4.96 21.90
N VAL A 123 -0.52 -5.22 22.51
CA VAL A 123 -1.28 -6.46 22.30
C VAL A 123 -1.75 -6.58 20.85
N VAL A 124 -2.32 -5.51 20.28
CA VAL A 124 -2.81 -5.49 18.90
C VAL A 124 -1.65 -5.73 17.91
N SER A 125 -0.51 -5.08 18.10
CA SER A 125 0.66 -5.27 17.25
C SER A 125 1.18 -6.70 17.29
N ALA A 126 1.32 -7.28 18.48
CA ALA A 126 1.75 -8.66 18.64
C ALA A 126 0.79 -9.65 17.97
N PHE A 127 -0.52 -9.43 18.09
CA PHE A 127 -1.52 -10.31 17.46
C PHE A 127 -1.46 -10.25 15.94
N ILE A 128 -1.36 -9.05 15.35
CA ILE A 128 -1.19 -8.89 13.90
C ILE A 128 0.10 -9.59 13.44
N ALA A 129 1.21 -9.43 14.19
CA ALA A 129 2.47 -10.08 13.86
C ALA A 129 2.36 -11.61 13.80
N THR A 130 1.60 -12.22 14.71
CA THR A 130 1.40 -13.69 14.67
C THR A 130 0.67 -14.17 13.41
N ALA A 131 -0.25 -13.37 12.86
CA ALA A 131 -0.94 -13.73 11.62
C ALA A 131 0.00 -13.62 10.41
N PHE A 132 0.86 -12.60 10.37
CA PHE A 132 1.85 -12.42 9.30
C PHE A 132 3.03 -13.40 9.35
N ALA A 133 3.24 -14.07 10.48
CA ALA A 133 4.27 -15.09 10.65
C ALA A 133 3.85 -16.49 10.15
N GLN A 134 2.60 -16.66 9.70
CA GLN A 134 2.11 -17.94 9.20
C GLN A 134 2.58 -18.19 7.76
N ASP A 135 2.97 -19.43 7.46
CA ASP A 135 3.50 -19.82 6.14
C ASP A 135 2.42 -19.96 5.06
N THR A 136 1.15 -20.09 5.46
CA THR A 136 0.03 -20.28 4.52
C THR A 136 -1.08 -19.24 4.73
N PRO A 137 -1.79 -18.84 3.66
CA PRO A 137 -2.96 -17.95 3.77
C PRO A 137 -4.05 -18.49 4.70
N GLN A 138 -4.27 -19.81 4.71
CA GLN A 138 -5.25 -20.48 5.55
C GLN A 138 -4.87 -20.38 7.03
N ALA A 139 -3.61 -20.69 7.37
CA ALA A 139 -3.12 -20.55 8.74
C ALA A 139 -3.15 -19.09 9.21
N ALA A 140 -2.76 -18.14 8.34
CA ALA A 140 -2.84 -16.70 8.62
C ALA A 140 -4.28 -16.26 8.94
N SER A 141 -5.26 -16.73 8.15
CA SER A 141 -6.68 -16.42 8.33
C SER A 141 -7.24 -17.03 9.62
N THR A 142 -6.90 -18.28 9.92
CA THR A 142 -7.30 -18.93 11.18
C THR A 142 -6.70 -18.21 12.39
N GLN A 143 -5.41 -17.89 12.35
CA GLN A 143 -4.73 -17.14 13.41
C GLN A 143 -5.37 -15.76 13.61
N TRP A 144 -5.65 -15.04 12.51
CA TRP A 144 -6.32 -13.75 12.55
C TRP A 144 -7.69 -13.83 13.25
N CYS A 145 -8.54 -14.78 12.83
CA CYS A 145 -9.86 -15.00 13.42
C CYS A 145 -9.79 -15.32 14.91
N GLN A 146 -8.88 -16.21 15.31
CA GLN A 146 -8.67 -16.60 16.71
C GLN A 146 -8.19 -15.44 17.59
N ARG A 147 -7.36 -14.54 17.07
CA ARG A 147 -6.83 -13.39 17.82
C ARG A 147 -7.85 -12.25 17.88
N ARG A 148 -8.60 -12.02 16.80
CA ARG A 148 -9.64 -10.98 16.74
C ARG A 148 -10.76 -11.21 17.76
N SER A 149 -11.18 -12.46 17.96
CA SER A 149 -12.22 -12.79 18.95
C SER A 149 -11.84 -12.40 20.37
N LYS A 150 -10.54 -12.40 20.70
CA LYS A 150 -10.01 -12.04 22.03
C LYS A 150 -9.93 -10.54 22.30
N ILE A 151 -10.04 -9.69 21.27
CA ILE A 151 -9.95 -8.21 21.40
C ILE A 151 -11.34 -7.56 21.55
N ARG A 152 -12.43 -8.25 21.21
CA ARG A 152 -13.79 -7.70 21.32
C ARG A 152 -14.21 -7.58 22.80
N PRO A 153 -14.48 -6.37 23.33
CA PRO A 153 -15.01 -6.23 24.68
C PRO A 153 -16.49 -6.64 24.67
N GLY A 154 -16.81 -7.77 25.31
CA GLY A 154 -18.18 -8.22 25.58
C GLY A 154 -18.88 -8.96 24.43
N GLY A 155 -19.28 -10.21 24.69
CA GLY A 155 -20.31 -10.92 23.93
C GLY A 155 -19.80 -11.95 22.92
N GLY A 156 -19.84 -13.22 23.31
CA GLY A 156 -19.72 -14.33 22.36
C GLY A 156 -20.90 -14.34 21.38
N VAL A 157 -20.62 -14.59 20.10
CA VAL A 157 -21.60 -15.09 19.12
C VAL A 157 -20.91 -16.07 18.18
N LYS A 158 -21.65 -17.14 17.88
CA LYS A 158 -21.37 -18.38 17.12
C LYS A 158 -20.66 -18.20 15.76
N PRO A 159 -20.01 -19.28 15.24
CA PRO A 159 -19.28 -19.24 13.98
C PRO A 159 -20.24 -19.01 12.80
N GLY A 160 -20.15 -17.83 12.18
CA GLY A 160 -20.72 -17.52 10.87
C GLY A 160 -19.63 -17.56 9.80
N HIS A 161 -19.96 -18.11 8.64
CA HIS A 161 -19.10 -18.41 7.50
C HIS A 161 -18.13 -17.28 7.05
N PRO A 162 -16.97 -17.65 6.45
CA PRO A 162 -15.97 -16.68 6.04
C PRO A 162 -16.37 -16.00 4.73
N SER A 163 -16.70 -14.70 4.75
CA SER A 163 -16.64 -13.88 3.54
C SER A 163 -15.16 -13.51 3.31
N ALA A 164 -14.53 -14.23 2.40
CA ALA A 164 -13.16 -14.01 1.98
C ALA A 164 -13.06 -12.76 1.08
N HIS A 165 -12.95 -11.58 1.67
CA HIS A 165 -12.40 -10.41 0.99
C HIS A 165 -11.60 -9.58 2.00
N ALA A 166 -10.29 -9.83 2.02
CA ALA A 166 -9.25 -9.03 2.67
C ALA A 166 -8.08 -8.91 1.70
#